data_AF-A0A353PWD8-F1
#
_entry.id   AF-A0A353PWD8-F1
#
_cell.length_a   1.000
_cell.length_b   1.000
_cell.length_c   1.000
_cell.angle_alpha   90.00
_cell.angle_beta   90.00
_cell.angle_gamma   90.00
#
_symmetry.space_group_name_H-M   'P 1'
#
loop_
_entity.id
_entity.type
_entity.pdbx_description
1 polymer ?
#
loop_
_entity_poly.entity_id
_entity_poly.type
_entity_poly.pdbx_seq_one_letter_code
_entity_poly.pdbx_strand_id
1 'polypeptide(L)' 'MQKKYSFNTEKYNALVLLGPTAVGKTPLANRLAENFSTELISADSRQVYKGLDIGSGKDLGE' A
#
# COMPACT_ATOMS: atom_id res chain seq x y z
N MET A 1 -10.95 14.79 18.98
CA MET A 1 -11.25 13.37 19.28
C MET A 1 -10.50 12.49 18.28
N GLN A 2 -9.40 11.85 18.67
CA GLN A 2 -8.78 10.80 17.85
C GLN A 2 -9.43 9.47 18.23
N LYS A 3 -10.19 8.85 17.33
CA LYS A 3 -10.66 7.48 17.54
C LYS A 3 -9.44 6.56 17.51
N LYS A 4 -9.16 5.87 18.63
CA LYS A 4 -8.11 4.86 18.72
C LYS A 4 -8.65 3.56 18.14
N TYR A 5 -8.44 3.35 16.84
CA TYR A 5 -8.72 2.07 16.21
C TYR A 5 -7.60 1.11 16.61
N SER A 6 -7.95 0.01 17.27
CA SER A 6 -7.01 -1.05 17.62
C SER A 6 -7.20 -2.21 16.64
N PHE A 7 -6.15 -2.56 15.90
CA PHE A 7 -6.13 -3.73 15.04
C PHE A 7 -5.78 -4.96 15.87
N ASN A 8 -6.57 -6.03 15.78
CA ASN A 8 -6.22 -7.33 16.36
C ASN A 8 -5.41 -8.11 15.33
N THR A 9 -4.10 -8.20 15.54
CA THR A 9 -3.15 -8.87 14.65
C THR A 9 -3.21 -10.40 14.75
N GLU A 10 -3.83 -10.97 15.79
CA GLU A 10 -4.03 -12.43 15.87
C GLU A 10 -5.20 -12.91 15.01
N LYS A 11 -6.09 -11.98 14.62
CA LYS A 11 -7.29 -12.30 13.82
C LYS A 11 -7.10 -12.04 12.33
N TYR A 12 -6.25 -11.08 11.96
CA TYR A 12 -6.08 -10.65 10.58
C TYR A 12 -4.60 -10.56 10.23
N ASN A 13 -4.20 -11.30 9.19
CA ASN A 13 -2.81 -11.39 8.76
C ASN A 13 -2.51 -10.49 7.55
N ALA A 14 -3.50 -9.71 7.08
CA ALA A 14 -3.37 -8.85 5.91
C ALA A 14 -4.20 -7.57 6.05
N LEU A 15 -3.62 -6.46 5.56
CA LEU A 15 -4.29 -5.17 5.40
C LEU A 15 -4.41 -4.85 3.91
N VAL A 16 -5.61 -4.50 3.45
CA VAL A 16 -5.86 -4.15 2.04
C VAL A 16 -6.18 -2.66 1.93
N LEU A 17 -5.32 -1.93 1.22
CA LEU A 17 -5.49 -0.49 0.94
C LEU A 17 -6.13 -0.30 -0.43
N LEU A 18 -7.44 -0.04 -0.44
CA LEU A 18 -8.22 0.21 -1.66
C LEU A 18 -8.45 1.71 -1.89
N GLY A 19 -8.72 2.09 -3.15
CA GLY A 19 -9.10 3.46 -3.52
C GLY A 19 -8.70 3.82 -4.96
N PRO A 20 -9.20 4.94 -5.50
CA PRO A 20 -8.90 5.35 -6.87
C PRO A 20 -7.41 5.70 -7.09
N THR A 21 -6.96 5.72 -8.34
CA THR A 21 -5.60 6.14 -8.68
C THR A 21 -5.36 7.59 -8.24
N ALA A 22 -4.10 7.92 -7.91
CA ALA A 22 -3.66 9.26 -7.49
C ALA A 22 -4.20 9.82 -6.15
N VAL A 23 -4.88 9.00 -5.32
CA VAL A 23 -5.30 9.43 -3.95
C VAL A 23 -4.22 9.26 -2.87
N GLY A 24 -2.97 8.96 -3.25
CA GLY A 24 -1.86 8.81 -2.30
C GLY A 24 -1.81 7.47 -1.56
N LYS A 25 -2.30 6.38 -2.18
CA LYS A 25 -2.21 5.03 -1.59
C LYS A 25 -0.77 4.56 -1.39
N THR A 26 0.10 4.73 -2.38
CA THR A 26 1.49 4.24 -2.32
C THR A 26 2.29 4.85 -1.16
N PRO A 27 2.32 6.18 -0.95
CA PRO A 27 3.02 6.76 0.20
C PRO A 27 2.42 6.33 1.55
N LEU A 28 1.09 6.12 1.61
CA LEU A 28 0.46 5.60 2.82
C LEU A 28 0.84 4.14 3.08
N ALA A 29 0.90 3.31 2.04
CA ALA A 29 1.26 1.91 2.12
C ALA A 29 2.72 1.73 2.58
N ASN A 30 3.66 2.53 2.04
CA ASN A 30 5.06 2.52 2.47
C ASN A 30 5.19 2.85 3.96
N ARG A 31 4.55 3.93 4.43
CA ARG A 31 4.54 4.28 5.86
C ARG A 31 3.92 3.21 6.74
N LEU A 32 2.89 2.51 6.27
CA LEU A 32 2.27 1.42 7.02
C LEU A 32 3.18 0.20 7.09
N ALA A 33 3.82 -0.19 5.99
CA ALA A 33 4.78 -1.28 5.95
C ALA A 33 5.95 -1.04 6.91
N GLU A 34 6.49 0.18 6.94
CA GLU A 34 7.55 0.58 7.90
C GLU A 34 7.06 0.51 9.35
N ASN A 35 5.91 1.14 9.66
CA ASN A 35 5.39 1.21 11.03
C ASN A 35 5.01 -0.16 11.61
N PHE A 36 4.55 -1.08 10.76
CA PHE A 36 4.14 -2.42 11.18
C PHE A 36 5.21 -3.49 10.90
N SER A 37 6.36 -3.12 10.32
CA SER A 37 7.42 -4.06 9.90
C SER A 37 6.87 -5.20 9.05
N THR A 38 6.13 -4.86 7.99
CA THR A 38 5.45 -5.82 7.10
C THR A 38 5.95 -5.73 5.67
N GLU A 39 5.67 -6.78 4.90
CA GLU A 39 5.84 -6.76 3.46
C GLU A 39 4.73 -5.94 2.80
N LEU A 40 5.09 -5.21 1.73
CA LEU A 40 4.15 -4.51 0.85
C LEU A 40 4.00 -5.27 -0.46
N ILE A 41 2.77 -5.60 -0.82
CA ILE A 41 2.44 -6.29 -2.08
C ILE A 41 1.61 -5.35 -2.94
N SER A 42 2.05 -5.08 -4.17
CA SER A 42 1.22 -4.34 -5.14
C SER A 42 0.06 -5.20 -5.61
N ALA A 43 -1.15 -4.64 -5.52
CA ALA A 43 -2.40 -5.25 -6.01
C ALA A 43 -2.92 -4.53 -7.27
N ASP A 44 -2.07 -3.82 -8.01
CA ASP A 44 -2.43 -3.15 -9.26
C ASP A 44 -2.11 -4.03 -10.48
N SER A 45 -3.11 -4.32 -11.30
CA SER A 45 -2.99 -5.21 -12.47
C SER A 45 -2.10 -4.68 -13.59
N ARG A 46 -1.73 -3.39 -13.55
CA ARG A 46 -0.89 -2.74 -14.57
C ARG A 46 0.57 -2.60 -14.10
N GLN A 47 0.82 -2.58 -12.79
CA GLN A 47 2.18 -2.48 -12.24
C GLN A 47 3.03 -3.76 -12.41
N VAL A 48 2.40 -4.88 -12.75
CA VAL A 48 3.13 -6.15 -13.01
C VAL A 48 3.94 -6.14 -14.32
N TYR A 49 3.59 -5.27 -15.29
CA TYR A 49 4.24 -5.24 -16.59
C TYR A 49 5.60 -4.52 -16.53
N LYS A 50 6.68 -5.20 -16.94
CA LYS A 50 8.02 -4.60 -17.04
C LYS A 50 8.06 -3.50 -18.12
N GLY A 51 8.71 -2.38 -17.84
CA GLY A 51 8.83 -1.24 -18.76
C GLY A 51 7.58 -0.35 -18.87
N LEU A 52 6.47 -0.71 -18.22
CA LEU A 52 5.28 0.14 -18.13
C LEU A 52 5.29 0.97 -16.84
N ASP A 53 6.38 1.65 -16.54
CA ASP A 53 6.55 2.24 -15.20
C ASP A 53 5.78 3.56 -15.04
N ILE A 54 5.87 4.44 -16.04
CA ILE A 54 5.21 5.77 -16.02
C ILE A 54 3.68 5.63 -16.09
N GLY A 55 3.17 4.87 -17.06
CA GLY A 55 1.72 4.74 -17.30
C GLY A 55 0.97 3.87 -16.30
N SER A 56 1.68 3.12 -15.45
CA SER A 56 1.09 2.38 -14.32
C SER A 56 1.39 3.03 -12.96
N GLY A 57 2.07 4.18 -12.95
CA GLY A 57 2.40 4.91 -11.73
C GLY A 57 3.22 4.07 -10.75
N LYS A 58 4.22 3.33 -11.23
CA LYS A 58 5.13 2.62 -10.33
C LYS A 58 5.97 3.61 -9.55
N ASP A 59 6.23 3.24 -8.32
CA ASP A 59 7.22 3.90 -7.50
C ASP A 59 8.62 3.49 -8.03
N LEU A 60 9.40 4.45 -8.54
CA LEU A 60 10.71 4.21 -9.14
C LEU A 60 11.86 4.36 -8.12
N GLY A 61 11.52 4.45 -6.83
CA GLY A 61 12.47 4.63 -5.74
C GLY A 61 12.61 6.11 -5.39
N GLU A 62 11.78 6.57 -4.45
CA GLU A 62 12.16 7.61 -3.48
C GLU A 62 12.52 6.97 -2.14
#